data_AF-A0A257LMM1-F1
#
_entry.id   AF-A0A257LMM1-F1
#
_cell.length_a   1.000
_cell.length_b   1.000
_cell.length_c   1.000
_cell.angle_alpha   90.00
_cell.angle_beta   90.00
_cell.angle_gamma   90.00
#
_symmetry.space_group_name_H-M   'P 1'
#
loop_
_entity.id
_entity.type
_entity.pdbx_description
1 polymer ?
#
loop_
_entity_poly.entity_id
_entity_poly.type
_entity_poly.pdbx_seq_one_letter_code
_entity_poly.pdbx_strand_id
1 'polypeptide(L)'
;MKSGFNKRQVALAAVAALGTLALSSSPTVATAAGKIAGKYVAGDFHNHTTCSDGSISMQKLVNKSTATWGLDWFVQAGHGGNGNRNCTLVEDESLATPVYPLTAQGPQTTWQSTTPSIAPKGLANGSSPNQNMWRWQSIQEFQYPLIEYLSANKNLPLFIGVESVVAGHEHASMSIINGQIPLALDSAVLPTAPVVAANTSRYTALGNANALAQWEYCFDRNDTDTSRGNATVGTSFVAGGNNWNCAVTGSLNAGDVSWSATAQKLIPAGGAGTGTKGHLKTLEAIKWMAQNAPTGSYYVPAHLERAGPFNPDGNNGFNIEHLRNFNNTAPAIAFGFETQPGHG
;
A
#
# COMPACT_ATOMS: atom_id res chain seq x y z
N MET A 1 -59.89 10.92 -52.71
CA MET A 1 -58.74 9.99 -52.79
C MET A 1 -57.71 10.39 -51.76
N LYS A 2 -57.47 9.57 -50.74
CA LYS A 2 -56.30 9.64 -49.87
C LYS A 2 -55.73 8.23 -49.80
N SER A 3 -54.67 7.99 -50.55
CA SER A 3 -53.95 6.72 -50.58
C SER A 3 -52.93 6.72 -49.44
N GLY A 4 -53.13 5.87 -48.44
CA GLY A 4 -52.17 5.67 -47.34
C GLY A 4 -50.99 4.81 -47.78
N PHE A 5 -49.77 5.24 -47.47
CA PHE A 5 -48.56 4.43 -47.65
C PHE A 5 -48.44 3.39 -46.53
N ASN A 6 -48.50 2.10 -46.89
CA ASN A 6 -48.18 0.98 -46.01
C ASN A 6 -46.68 0.99 -45.67
N LYS A 7 -46.34 1.23 -44.40
CA LYS A 7 -44.96 1.12 -43.88
C LYS A 7 -44.55 -0.35 -43.86
N ARG A 8 -43.74 -0.75 -44.83
CA ARG A 8 -43.20 -2.11 -44.99
C ARG A 8 -42.21 -2.41 -43.86
N GLN A 9 -42.56 -3.35 -42.98
CA GLN A 9 -41.70 -3.91 -41.93
C GLN A 9 -40.36 -4.45 -42.48
N VAL A 10 -40.31 -4.76 -43.78
CA VAL A 10 -39.09 -5.20 -44.50
C VAL A 10 -38.02 -4.10 -44.59
N ALA A 11 -38.41 -2.82 -44.65
CA ALA A 11 -37.43 -1.71 -44.71
C ALA A 11 -36.69 -1.51 -43.38
N LEU A 12 -37.36 -1.80 -42.24
CA LEU A 12 -36.72 -1.73 -40.92
C LEU A 12 -35.75 -2.91 -40.69
N ALA A 13 -36.09 -4.09 -41.20
CA ALA A 13 -35.22 -5.27 -41.11
C ALA A 13 -33.92 -5.11 -41.93
N ALA A 14 -33.97 -4.42 -43.08
CA ALA A 14 -32.79 -4.16 -43.91
C ALA A 14 -31.78 -3.21 -43.24
N VAL A 15 -32.24 -2.25 -42.43
CA VAL A 15 -31.35 -1.32 -41.70
C VAL A 15 -30.69 -2.01 -40.48
N ALA A 16 -31.39 -2.95 -39.82
CA ALA A 16 -30.82 -3.75 -38.73
C ALA A 16 -29.75 -4.76 -39.23
N ALA A 17 -29.92 -5.31 -40.44
CA ALA A 17 -28.96 -6.24 -41.04
C ALA A 17 -27.70 -5.55 -41.62
N LEU A 18 -27.78 -4.27 -41.99
CA LEU A 18 -26.63 -3.50 -42.46
C LEU A 18 -25.81 -2.86 -41.31
N GLY A 19 -26.44 -2.63 -40.15
CA GLY A 19 -25.75 -2.14 -38.95
C GLY A 19 -24.85 -3.18 -38.25
N THR A 20 -24.95 -4.46 -38.61
CA THR A 20 -24.16 -5.56 -38.02
C THR A 20 -22.90 -5.92 -38.83
N LEU A 21 -22.69 -5.30 -40.00
CA LEU A 21 -21.55 -5.59 -40.89
C LEU A 21 -20.36 -4.60 -40.77
N ALA A 22 -20.51 -3.52 -39.99
CA ALA A 22 -19.43 -2.56 -39.75
C ALA A 22 -19.06 -2.56 -38.27
N LEU A 23 -18.15 -3.46 -37.89
CA LEU A 23 -17.31 -3.54 -36.67
C LEU A 23 -17.11 -4.99 -36.18
N SER A 24 -17.04 -5.98 -37.08
CA SER A 24 -16.35 -7.23 -36.76
C SER A 24 -14.83 -6.98 -36.88
N SER A 25 -14.26 -6.19 -35.97
CA SER A 25 -12.85 -6.37 -35.66
C SER A 25 -12.74 -7.73 -35.00
N SER A 26 -12.39 -8.77 -35.78
CA SER A 26 -11.97 -10.04 -35.20
C SER A 26 -10.97 -9.72 -34.08
N PRO A 27 -11.09 -10.30 -32.88
CA PRO A 27 -10.09 -10.09 -31.86
C PRO A 27 -8.76 -10.52 -32.45
N THR A 28 -7.90 -9.55 -32.78
CA THR A 28 -6.51 -9.84 -33.10
C THR A 28 -5.96 -10.51 -31.86
N VAL A 29 -5.51 -11.75 -32.00
CA VAL A 29 -4.74 -12.42 -30.95
C VAL A 29 -3.63 -11.45 -30.58
N ALA A 30 -3.65 -10.95 -29.35
CA ALA A 30 -2.59 -10.11 -28.83
C ALA A 30 -1.35 -11.01 -28.68
N THR A 31 -0.62 -11.21 -29.78
CA THR A 31 0.65 -11.90 -29.74
C THR A 31 1.67 -10.91 -29.23
N ALA A 32 2.35 -11.21 -28.13
CA ALA A 32 3.54 -10.48 -27.68
C ALA A 32 4.75 -10.74 -28.62
N ALA A 33 4.50 -10.82 -29.93
CA ALA A 33 5.49 -11.10 -30.95
C ALA A 33 6.63 -10.07 -30.85
N GLY A 34 7.86 -10.56 -30.68
CA GLY A 34 9.05 -9.72 -30.51
C GLY A 34 9.33 -9.26 -29.07
N LYS A 35 8.50 -9.61 -28.08
CA LYS A 35 8.87 -9.42 -26.66
C LYS A 35 9.61 -10.65 -26.15
N ILE A 36 10.68 -10.42 -25.39
CA ILE A 36 11.35 -11.46 -24.63
C ILE A 36 10.32 -12.09 -23.70
N ALA A 37 10.22 -13.42 -23.71
CA ALA A 37 9.30 -14.14 -22.84
C ALA A 37 9.59 -13.77 -21.38
N GLY A 38 8.55 -13.43 -20.62
CA GLY A 38 8.68 -13.20 -19.19
C GLY A 38 9.17 -14.47 -18.48
N LYS A 39 9.90 -14.29 -17.38
CA LYS A 39 10.29 -15.39 -16.49
C LYS A 39 9.24 -15.54 -15.39
N TYR A 40 8.79 -16.76 -15.12
CA TYR A 40 8.04 -17.03 -13.89
C TYR A 40 8.96 -16.84 -12.69
N VAL A 41 8.49 -16.07 -11.72
CA VAL A 41 9.21 -15.77 -10.47
C VAL A 41 8.29 -16.02 -9.29
N ALA A 42 8.84 -16.58 -8.22
CA ALA A 42 8.13 -16.82 -6.97
C ALA A 42 8.38 -15.66 -6.00
N GLY A 43 7.34 -15.23 -5.30
CA GLY A 43 7.50 -14.22 -4.25
C GLY A 43 6.32 -14.17 -3.31
N ASP A 44 6.49 -13.35 -2.27
CA ASP A 44 5.55 -13.17 -1.17
C ASP A 44 5.26 -11.67 -1.03
N PHE A 45 3.99 -11.32 -1.13
CA PHE A 45 3.51 -9.94 -1.04
C PHE A 45 2.61 -9.67 0.18
N HIS A 46 2.39 -10.67 1.03
CA HIS A 46 1.50 -10.57 2.19
C HIS A 46 2.06 -11.38 3.35
N ASN A 47 2.68 -10.69 4.29
CA ASN A 47 3.34 -11.29 5.44
C ASN A 47 3.52 -10.29 6.57
N HIS A 48 3.73 -10.81 7.77
CA HIS A 48 3.74 -10.01 8.98
C HIS A 48 5.02 -10.23 9.76
N THR A 49 5.59 -9.14 10.23
CA THR A 49 6.72 -9.09 11.14
C THR A 49 6.28 -8.45 12.45
N THR A 50 7.19 -8.35 13.42
CA THR A 50 6.93 -7.57 14.64
C THR A 50 6.63 -6.09 14.39
N CYS A 51 6.79 -5.60 13.15
CA CYS A 51 6.38 -4.25 12.76
C CYS A 51 4.88 -4.02 12.96
N SER A 52 4.07 -5.07 12.83
CA SER A 52 2.62 -5.07 13.04
C SER A 52 2.27 -6.12 14.08
N ASP A 53 1.74 -7.27 13.70
CA ASP A 53 1.24 -8.37 14.54
C ASP A 53 1.93 -9.71 14.29
N GLY A 54 2.98 -9.72 13.45
CA GLY A 54 3.85 -10.89 13.29
C GLY A 54 4.75 -11.14 14.51
N SER A 55 5.38 -12.32 14.54
CA SER A 55 6.18 -12.80 15.67
C SER A 55 7.70 -12.76 15.44
N ILE A 56 8.16 -12.49 14.22
CA ILE A 56 9.59 -12.47 13.85
C ILE A 56 10.02 -11.14 13.24
N SER A 57 11.31 -10.82 13.31
CA SER A 57 11.87 -9.57 12.75
C SER A 57 11.81 -9.51 11.23
N MET A 58 11.98 -8.30 10.67
CA MET A 58 12.10 -8.09 9.23
C MET A 58 13.27 -8.87 8.63
N GLN A 59 14.46 -8.79 9.25
CA GLN A 59 15.65 -9.50 8.79
C GLN A 59 15.42 -11.01 8.76
N LYS A 60 14.78 -11.55 9.81
CA LYS A 60 14.52 -12.99 9.89
C LYS A 60 13.57 -13.46 8.82
N LEU A 61 12.46 -12.73 8.63
CA LEU A 61 11.48 -13.09 7.62
C LEU A 61 12.06 -12.99 6.21
N VAL A 62 12.74 -11.87 5.89
CA VAL A 62 13.44 -11.72 4.60
C VAL A 62 14.47 -12.84 4.40
N ASN A 63 15.24 -13.20 5.43
CA ASN A 63 16.23 -14.26 5.31
C ASN A 63 15.58 -15.62 5.04
N LYS A 64 14.49 -15.96 5.73
CA LYS A 64 13.77 -17.19 5.45
C LYS A 64 13.19 -17.19 4.02
N SER A 65 12.52 -16.11 3.62
CA SER A 65 11.97 -15.91 2.27
C SER A 65 13.01 -16.12 1.17
N THR A 66 14.16 -15.47 1.31
CA THR A 66 15.16 -15.44 0.23
C THR A 66 16.15 -16.61 0.30
N ALA A 67 16.69 -16.93 1.47
CA ALA A 67 17.77 -17.90 1.62
C ALA A 67 17.27 -19.32 1.96
N THR A 68 16.14 -19.44 2.68
CA THR A 68 15.59 -20.76 3.04
C THR A 68 14.61 -21.27 1.99
N TRP A 69 13.70 -20.42 1.52
CA TRP A 69 12.65 -20.80 0.56
C TRP A 69 12.96 -20.42 -0.89
N GLY A 70 14.00 -19.60 -1.13
CA GLY A 70 14.47 -19.29 -2.48
C GLY A 70 13.49 -18.42 -3.29
N LEU A 71 12.71 -17.55 -2.64
CA LEU A 71 11.84 -16.61 -3.33
C LEU A 71 12.67 -15.60 -4.14
N ASP A 72 12.25 -15.33 -5.38
CA ASP A 72 12.90 -14.40 -6.30
C ASP A 72 12.64 -12.92 -5.92
N TRP A 73 11.56 -12.65 -5.18
CA TRP A 73 11.18 -11.31 -4.73
C TRP A 73 10.37 -11.36 -3.42
N PHE A 74 10.32 -10.24 -2.69
CA PHE A 74 9.62 -10.17 -1.41
C PHE A 74 9.12 -8.76 -1.13
N VAL A 75 7.92 -8.67 -0.56
CA VAL A 75 7.35 -7.40 -0.07
C VAL A 75 7.09 -7.55 1.41
N GLN A 76 7.70 -6.70 2.23
CA GLN A 76 7.35 -6.66 3.64
C GLN A 76 6.05 -5.86 3.81
N ALA A 77 4.98 -6.48 4.30
CA ALA A 77 3.62 -5.92 4.23
C ALA A 77 2.80 -6.13 5.51
N GLY A 78 3.21 -5.51 6.62
CA GLY A 78 2.42 -5.53 7.85
C GLY A 78 1.18 -4.62 7.81
N HIS A 79 0.30 -4.77 8.80
CA HIS A 79 -0.87 -3.90 8.97
C HIS A 79 -0.52 -2.39 8.99
N GLY A 80 -1.39 -1.58 8.37
CA GLY A 80 -1.41 -0.11 8.49
C GLY A 80 -1.73 0.40 9.91
N GLY A 81 -1.82 1.72 10.07
CA GLY A 81 -2.12 2.36 11.35
C GLY A 81 -0.86 2.62 12.18
N ASN A 82 -0.70 1.96 13.34
CA ASN A 82 0.42 2.24 14.24
C ASN A 82 0.86 1.02 15.06
N GLY A 83 2.09 1.06 15.58
CA GLY A 83 2.63 0.04 16.48
C GLY A 83 3.80 0.54 17.32
N ASN A 84 4.03 -0.06 18.49
CA ASN A 84 5.06 0.41 19.43
C ASN A 84 6.43 -0.26 19.27
N ARG A 85 6.56 -1.34 18.49
CA ARG A 85 7.79 -2.15 18.42
C ARG A 85 8.78 -1.68 17.36
N ASN A 86 10.05 -1.59 17.75
CA ASN A 86 11.15 -1.41 16.81
C ASN A 86 11.49 -2.73 16.11
N CYS A 87 10.80 -2.98 15.02
CA CYS A 87 10.94 -4.20 14.24
C CYS A 87 12.21 -4.30 13.39
N THR A 88 13.06 -3.25 13.40
CA THR A 88 14.35 -3.24 12.70
C THR A 88 15.50 -3.82 13.54
N LEU A 89 15.24 -4.14 14.82
CA LEU A 89 16.22 -4.79 15.68
C LEU A 89 16.42 -6.25 15.27
N VAL A 90 17.68 -6.65 15.24
CA VAL A 90 18.11 -8.00 14.85
C VAL A 90 17.67 -9.00 15.91
N GLU A 91 17.14 -10.15 15.45
CA GLU A 91 16.61 -11.17 16.36
C GLU A 91 17.68 -12.12 16.90
N ASP A 92 18.70 -12.45 16.08
CA ASP A 92 19.79 -13.33 16.46
C ASP A 92 21.07 -13.03 15.64
N GLU A 93 22.23 -13.50 16.13
CA GLU A 93 23.55 -13.19 15.58
C GLU A 93 23.70 -13.58 14.10
N SER A 94 23.01 -14.62 13.64
CA SER A 94 23.12 -15.09 12.25
C SER A 94 22.52 -14.12 11.23
N LEU A 95 21.72 -13.16 11.70
CA LEU A 95 21.06 -12.14 10.90
C LEU A 95 21.78 -10.79 10.97
N ALA A 96 22.82 -10.67 11.80
CA ALA A 96 23.55 -9.44 11.98
C ALA A 96 24.28 -9.04 10.70
N THR A 97 24.33 -7.74 10.44
CA THR A 97 25.08 -7.13 9.34
C THR A 97 25.89 -5.97 9.90
N PRO A 98 26.91 -5.46 9.17
CA PRO A 98 27.68 -4.31 9.65
C PRO A 98 26.78 -3.14 10.03
N VAL A 99 25.71 -2.91 9.27
CA VAL A 99 24.79 -1.79 9.46
C VAL A 99 23.71 -2.10 10.50
N TYR A 100 23.20 -3.33 10.52
CA TYR A 100 22.23 -3.80 11.52
C TYR A 100 22.88 -4.91 12.36
N PRO A 101 23.70 -4.58 13.38
CA PRO A 101 24.30 -5.55 14.27
C PRO A 101 23.28 -6.07 15.30
N LEU A 102 23.55 -7.26 15.84
CA LEU A 102 22.87 -7.74 17.04
C LEU A 102 23.15 -6.80 18.21
N THR A 103 22.12 -6.53 19.02
CA THR A 103 22.26 -5.81 20.29
C THR A 103 21.64 -6.62 21.42
N ALA A 104 21.74 -6.15 22.67
CA ALA A 104 21.00 -6.76 23.78
C ALA A 104 19.47 -6.56 23.68
N GLN A 105 18.99 -5.83 22.66
CA GLN A 105 17.58 -5.53 22.42
C GLN A 105 17.08 -6.30 21.20
N GLY A 106 15.87 -6.84 21.30
CA GLY A 106 15.26 -7.61 20.21
C GLY A 106 14.11 -6.87 19.52
N PRO A 107 13.54 -7.45 18.46
CA PRO A 107 12.45 -6.86 17.66
C PRO A 107 11.12 -6.65 18.41
N GLN A 108 11.05 -7.05 19.69
CA GLN A 108 9.94 -6.79 20.62
C GLN A 108 10.15 -5.52 21.47
N THR A 109 11.35 -4.96 21.50
CA THR A 109 11.65 -3.71 22.22
C THR A 109 10.89 -2.55 21.58
N THR A 110 10.29 -1.68 22.41
CA THR A 110 9.53 -0.55 21.88
C THR A 110 10.42 0.53 21.28
N TRP A 111 9.87 1.39 20.42
CA TRP A 111 10.61 2.52 19.83
C TRP A 111 11.25 3.40 20.90
N GLN A 112 10.49 3.79 21.92
CA GLN A 112 10.99 4.67 22.99
C GLN A 112 11.88 3.95 24.00
N SER A 113 11.86 2.61 24.04
CA SER A 113 12.77 1.80 24.87
C SER A 113 13.99 1.27 24.10
N THR A 114 14.09 1.54 22.79
CA THR A 114 15.29 1.25 22.00
C THR A 114 16.45 2.11 22.52
N THR A 115 17.70 1.67 22.32
CA THR A 115 18.88 2.47 22.64
C THR A 115 19.64 2.83 21.36
N PRO A 116 19.72 4.13 21.00
CA PRO A 116 19.01 5.26 21.62
C PRO A 116 17.49 5.21 21.40
N SER A 117 16.74 5.95 22.21
CA SER A 117 15.28 5.99 22.15
C SER A 117 14.81 6.72 20.90
N ILE A 118 13.82 6.15 20.24
CA ILE A 118 13.23 6.70 19.02
C ILE A 118 11.88 7.31 19.37
N ALA A 119 11.68 8.58 19.03
CA ALA A 119 10.45 9.31 19.31
C ALA A 119 9.39 9.10 18.21
N PRO A 120 8.19 8.61 18.55
CA PRO A 120 7.03 8.69 17.67
C PRO A 120 6.67 10.14 17.33
N LYS A 121 6.36 10.38 16.06
CA LYS A 121 5.96 11.67 15.49
C LYS A 121 4.43 11.73 15.32
N GLY A 122 3.95 12.93 15.03
CA GLY A 122 2.55 13.21 14.71
C GLY A 122 1.66 13.27 15.94
N LEU A 123 0.40 12.87 15.79
CA LEU A 123 -0.53 12.69 16.91
C LEU A 123 -0.15 11.41 17.65
N ALA A 124 0.82 11.49 18.56
CA ALA A 124 1.33 10.32 19.27
C ALA A 124 0.20 9.58 20.00
N ASN A 125 0.11 8.27 19.78
CA ASN A 125 -0.88 7.38 20.38
C ASN A 125 -0.25 6.59 21.55
N GLY A 126 -1.02 6.32 22.61
CA GLY A 126 -0.54 5.64 23.81
C GLY A 126 0.24 6.54 24.78
N SER A 127 0.93 5.93 25.74
CA SER A 127 1.68 6.64 26.80
C SER A 127 3.15 6.24 26.80
N SER A 128 4.02 7.20 27.10
CA SER A 128 5.47 6.95 27.25
C SER A 128 5.73 5.92 28.35
N PRO A 129 6.71 5.00 28.20
CA PRO A 129 7.65 4.84 27.08
C PRO A 129 7.19 3.80 26.03
N ASN A 130 5.87 3.67 25.82
CA ASN A 130 5.28 2.68 24.92
C ASN A 130 4.35 3.32 23.89
N GLN A 131 4.60 4.58 23.52
CA GLN A 131 3.82 5.25 22.48
C GLN A 131 3.97 4.52 21.15
N ASN A 132 2.87 4.46 20.39
CA ASN A 132 2.84 3.84 19.09
C ASN A 132 3.37 4.81 18.04
N MET A 133 4.24 4.31 17.16
CA MET A 133 4.69 5.00 15.97
C MET A 133 3.70 4.75 14.83
N TRP A 134 3.30 5.82 14.13
CA TRP A 134 2.49 5.71 12.93
C TRP A 134 3.24 4.96 11.83
N ARG A 135 2.50 4.18 11.04
CA ARG A 135 3.08 3.32 10.03
C ARG A 135 3.78 4.16 8.96
N TRP A 136 3.23 5.31 8.55
CA TRP A 136 3.92 6.26 7.66
C TRP A 136 5.33 6.62 8.16
N GLN A 137 5.50 6.90 9.46
CA GLN A 137 6.80 7.24 10.03
C GLN A 137 7.73 6.02 9.98
N SER A 138 7.24 4.88 10.44
CA SER A 138 8.04 3.65 10.47
C SER A 138 8.47 3.21 9.08
N ILE A 139 7.62 3.39 8.05
CA ILE A 139 7.93 3.11 6.65
C ILE A 139 9.05 4.04 6.18
N GLN A 140 8.89 5.36 6.32
CA GLN A 140 9.86 6.33 5.80
C GLN A 140 11.24 6.22 6.47
N GLU A 141 11.25 6.09 7.79
CA GLU A 141 12.48 6.32 8.57
C GLU A 141 13.22 5.04 8.95
N PHE A 142 12.55 3.89 8.96
CA PHE A 142 13.10 2.66 9.57
C PHE A 142 12.95 1.42 8.69
N GLN A 143 11.73 1.06 8.30
CA GLN A 143 11.45 -0.17 7.56
C GLN A 143 12.02 -0.11 6.14
N TYR A 144 11.79 0.98 5.41
CA TYR A 144 12.29 1.11 4.04
C TYR A 144 13.83 1.07 3.96
N PRO A 145 14.59 1.84 4.75
CA PRO A 145 16.05 1.75 4.71
C PRO A 145 16.59 0.34 4.98
N LEU A 146 15.97 -0.40 5.90
CA LEU A 146 16.35 -1.79 6.14
C LEU A 146 16.08 -2.67 4.92
N ILE A 147 14.90 -2.54 4.30
CA ILE A 147 14.56 -3.35 3.12
C ILE A 147 15.42 -3.00 1.91
N GLU A 148 15.71 -1.73 1.65
CA GLU A 148 16.63 -1.33 0.57
C GLU A 148 18.03 -1.91 0.81
N TYR A 149 18.54 -1.81 2.04
CA TYR A 149 19.82 -2.42 2.41
C TYR A 149 19.83 -3.93 2.15
N LEU A 150 18.79 -4.65 2.57
CA LEU A 150 18.68 -6.10 2.35
C LEU A 150 18.50 -6.44 0.86
N SER A 151 17.82 -5.59 0.10
CA SER A 151 17.61 -5.71 -1.35
C SER A 151 18.95 -5.71 -2.08
N ALA A 152 19.78 -4.70 -1.82
CA ALA A 152 21.14 -4.64 -2.36
C ALA A 152 22.03 -5.77 -1.84
N ASN A 153 21.97 -6.09 -0.54
CA ASN A 153 22.86 -7.11 0.06
C ASN A 153 22.59 -8.51 -0.49
N LYS A 154 21.32 -8.80 -0.80
CA LYS A 154 20.90 -10.09 -1.36
C LYS A 154 20.84 -10.08 -2.89
N ASN A 155 20.97 -8.92 -3.52
CA ASN A 155 20.78 -8.71 -4.94
C ASN A 155 19.43 -9.27 -5.44
N LEU A 156 18.37 -8.93 -4.72
CA LEU A 156 16.99 -9.36 -5.00
C LEU A 156 16.04 -8.16 -4.88
N PRO A 157 14.97 -8.08 -5.69
CA PRO A 157 13.97 -7.04 -5.56
C PRO A 157 13.15 -7.22 -4.27
N LEU A 158 13.55 -6.49 -3.22
CA LEU A 158 12.81 -6.39 -1.96
C LEU A 158 12.30 -4.95 -1.79
N PHE A 159 11.03 -4.80 -1.42
CA PHE A 159 10.41 -3.50 -1.21
C PHE A 159 9.33 -3.54 -0.12
N ILE A 160 8.82 -2.38 0.29
CA ILE A 160 7.79 -2.25 1.33
C ILE A 160 6.42 -2.21 0.68
N GLY A 161 5.46 -2.89 1.31
CA GLY A 161 4.03 -2.76 1.09
C GLY A 161 3.33 -2.56 2.42
N VAL A 162 2.00 -2.56 2.39
CA VAL A 162 1.16 -2.51 3.59
C VAL A 162 -0.01 -3.45 3.35
N GLU A 163 -0.35 -4.29 4.34
CA GLU A 163 -1.70 -4.80 4.45
C GLU A 163 -2.55 -3.66 5.01
N SER A 164 -3.13 -2.86 4.13
CA SER A 164 -3.91 -1.71 4.56
C SER A 164 -5.15 -2.18 5.28
N VAL A 165 -5.48 -1.50 6.37
CA VAL A 165 -6.80 -1.59 6.98
C VAL A 165 -7.74 -0.75 6.15
N VAL A 166 -8.46 -1.41 5.25
CA VAL A 166 -9.17 -0.77 4.15
C VAL A 166 -10.41 -0.05 4.66
N ALA A 167 -10.63 1.19 4.22
CA ALA A 167 -11.90 1.86 4.50
C ALA A 167 -13.05 1.11 3.79
N GLY A 168 -14.08 0.69 4.54
CA GLY A 168 -15.22 -0.06 3.98
C GLY A 168 -15.00 -1.55 3.75
N HIS A 169 -13.82 -2.09 4.07
CA HIS A 169 -13.55 -3.53 4.04
C HIS A 169 -12.58 -3.94 5.16
N GLU A 170 -12.14 -5.19 5.17
CA GLU A 170 -11.18 -5.68 6.13
C GLU A 170 -9.77 -5.22 5.75
N HIS A 171 -9.09 -5.89 4.82
CA HIS A 171 -7.75 -5.51 4.41
C HIS A 171 -7.50 -5.61 2.90
N ALA A 172 -6.38 -5.04 2.45
CA ALA A 172 -5.82 -5.23 1.12
C ALA A 172 -4.30 -5.18 1.19
N SER A 173 -3.64 -6.13 0.54
CA SER A 173 -2.20 -6.03 0.29
C SER A 173 -1.98 -5.01 -0.83
N MET A 174 -1.22 -3.97 -0.55
CA MET A 174 -0.96 -2.91 -1.53
C MET A 174 0.45 -2.36 -1.40
N SER A 175 0.96 -1.77 -2.47
CA SER A 175 2.23 -1.03 -2.44
C SER A 175 2.26 0.06 -3.48
N ILE A 176 3.11 1.05 -3.21
CA ILE A 176 3.57 2.06 -4.16
C ILE A 176 5.07 1.88 -4.30
N ILE A 177 5.46 1.23 -5.40
CA ILE A 177 6.82 0.77 -5.68
C ILE A 177 7.68 1.92 -6.21
N ASN A 178 7.06 2.90 -6.87
CA ASN A 178 7.76 4.10 -7.35
C ASN A 178 8.61 4.74 -6.25
N GLY A 179 9.91 4.87 -6.52
CA GLY A 179 10.90 5.43 -5.59
C GLY A 179 11.62 4.39 -4.72
N GLN A 180 11.07 3.18 -4.56
CA GLN A 180 11.61 2.17 -3.65
C GLN A 180 12.75 1.32 -4.22
N ILE A 181 12.87 1.24 -5.56
CA ILE A 181 13.91 0.46 -6.24
C ILE A 181 14.57 1.36 -7.30
N PRO A 182 15.39 2.35 -6.89
CA PRO A 182 16.08 3.20 -7.84
C PRO A 182 17.18 2.43 -8.58
N LEU A 183 17.44 2.78 -9.85
CA LEU A 183 18.53 2.22 -10.66
C LEU A 183 19.92 2.32 -9.99
N ALA A 184 20.12 3.33 -9.14
CA ALA A 184 21.38 3.50 -8.40
C ALA A 184 21.66 2.34 -7.43
N LEU A 185 20.64 1.54 -7.08
CA LEU A 185 20.78 0.38 -6.21
C LEU A 185 21.61 -0.75 -6.85
N ASP A 186 21.54 -0.90 -8.19
CA ASP A 186 22.24 -1.96 -8.94
C ASP A 186 23.77 -1.90 -8.79
N SER A 187 24.30 -0.72 -8.47
CA SER A 187 25.73 -0.48 -8.24
C SER A 187 26.02 0.04 -6.83
N ALA A 188 25.09 -0.13 -5.88
CA ALA A 188 25.25 0.37 -4.53
C ALA A 188 26.43 -0.31 -3.82
N VAL A 189 27.35 0.49 -3.29
CA VAL A 189 28.40 0.01 -2.39
C VAL A 189 27.87 0.05 -0.97
N LEU A 190 27.64 -1.14 -0.39
CA LEU A 190 27.10 -1.24 0.96
C LEU A 190 28.15 -0.89 2.03
N PRO A 191 27.76 -0.21 3.12
CA PRO A 191 28.68 0.09 4.21
C PRO A 191 29.23 -1.20 4.85
N THR A 192 30.54 -1.21 5.10
CA THR A 192 31.26 -2.33 5.72
C THR A 192 31.58 -2.11 7.20
N ALA A 193 31.25 -0.94 7.74
CA ALA A 193 31.44 -0.58 9.15
C ALA A 193 30.10 -0.18 9.79
N PRO A 194 29.95 -0.34 11.13
CA PRO A 194 28.77 0.08 11.84
C PRO A 194 28.49 1.58 11.66
N VAL A 195 27.34 1.88 11.07
CA VAL A 195 26.79 3.24 11.07
C VAL A 195 25.94 3.36 12.34
N VAL A 196 26.59 3.77 13.43
CA VAL A 196 25.96 3.97 14.74
C VAL A 196 25.97 5.46 15.08
N ALA A 197 25.28 6.27 14.29
CA ALA A 197 24.85 7.58 14.78
C ALA A 197 23.52 7.42 15.52
N ALA A 198 23.40 8.05 16.69
CA ALA A 198 22.19 7.98 17.48
C ALA A 198 20.98 8.53 16.70
N ASN A 199 19.82 7.87 16.78
CA ASN A 199 18.57 8.30 16.13
C ASN A 199 18.64 8.42 14.60
N THR A 200 19.59 7.71 13.97
CA THR A 200 19.66 7.65 12.51
C THR A 200 19.16 6.31 12.02
N SER A 201 18.52 6.33 10.84
CA SER A 201 18.46 5.13 10.02
C SER A 201 19.90 4.61 9.89
N ARG A 202 20.13 3.36 10.32
CA ARG A 202 21.46 2.77 10.28
C ARG A 202 22.02 2.75 8.86
N TYR A 203 21.14 2.80 7.86
CA TYR A 203 21.48 2.90 6.45
C TYR A 203 20.92 4.19 5.84
N THR A 204 21.74 4.95 5.12
CA THR A 204 21.25 6.04 4.28
C THR A 204 20.80 5.46 2.95
N ALA A 205 19.49 5.34 2.77
CA ALA A 205 18.91 4.82 1.55
C ALA A 205 19.11 5.77 0.35
N LEU A 206 19.30 5.18 -0.84
CA LEU A 206 19.37 5.85 -2.13
C LEU A 206 17.99 6.19 -2.70
N GLY A 207 16.99 5.36 -2.40
CA GLY A 207 15.59 5.57 -2.76
C GLY A 207 14.76 6.05 -1.58
N ASN A 208 13.44 5.89 -1.67
CA ASN A 208 12.51 6.19 -0.58
C ASN A 208 11.17 5.46 -0.74
N ALA A 209 10.42 5.35 0.36
CA ALA A 209 9.02 4.92 0.38
C ALA A 209 8.05 6.09 0.70
N ASN A 210 8.37 7.32 0.28
CA ASN A 210 7.59 8.50 0.66
C ASN A 210 6.16 8.46 0.11
N ALA A 211 5.98 8.01 -1.13
CA ALA A 211 4.67 7.89 -1.75
C ALA A 211 3.80 6.84 -1.04
N LEU A 212 4.40 5.69 -0.66
CA LEU A 212 3.70 4.66 0.12
C LEU A 212 3.32 5.18 1.52
N ALA A 213 4.23 5.87 2.19
CA ALA A 213 3.96 6.44 3.51
C ALA A 213 2.86 7.51 3.48
N GLN A 214 2.86 8.37 2.46
CA GLN A 214 1.75 9.31 2.27
C GLN A 214 0.44 8.58 1.99
N TRP A 215 0.47 7.54 1.15
CA TRP A 215 -0.73 6.76 0.88
C TRP A 215 -1.29 6.11 2.15
N GLU A 216 -0.43 5.52 2.98
CA GLU A 216 -0.81 4.92 4.25
C GLU A 216 -1.47 5.96 5.17
N TYR A 217 -0.80 7.11 5.36
CA TYR A 217 -1.37 8.23 6.11
C TYR A 217 -2.74 8.67 5.58
N CYS A 218 -2.89 8.78 4.26
CA CYS A 218 -4.09 9.32 3.63
C CYS A 218 -5.28 8.36 3.67
N PHE A 219 -5.04 7.07 3.45
CA PHE A 219 -6.08 6.14 3.01
C PHE A 219 -6.27 4.94 3.92
N ASP A 220 -5.30 4.60 4.75
CA ASP A 220 -5.52 3.59 5.77
C ASP A 220 -6.61 4.06 6.75
N ARG A 221 -7.52 3.15 7.14
CA ARG A 221 -8.59 3.47 8.07
C ARG A 221 -8.07 3.62 9.50
N ASN A 222 -7.05 2.84 9.86
CA ASN A 222 -6.49 2.85 11.21
C ASN A 222 -5.46 3.98 11.40
N ASP A 223 -5.05 4.67 10.34
CA ASP A 223 -4.32 5.92 10.48
C ASP A 223 -5.27 7.07 10.85
N THR A 224 -5.35 7.36 12.15
CA THR A 224 -6.08 8.51 12.69
C THR A 224 -5.18 9.71 12.96
N ASP A 225 -3.96 9.74 12.42
CA ASP A 225 -3.03 10.85 12.59
C ASP A 225 -3.53 12.10 11.86
N THR A 226 -3.46 13.24 12.53
CA THR A 226 -3.84 14.54 11.98
C THR A 226 -2.64 15.46 11.74
N SER A 227 -1.42 14.94 11.82
CA SER A 227 -0.18 15.72 11.72
C SER A 227 0.22 16.11 10.29
N ARG A 228 -0.38 15.50 9.27
CA ARG A 228 0.04 15.61 7.86
C ARG A 228 1.45 15.07 7.61
N GLY A 229 1.82 14.00 8.33
CA GLY A 229 3.15 13.38 8.29
C GLY A 229 4.23 14.21 9.00
N ASN A 230 3.87 15.15 9.87
CA ASN A 230 4.83 16.02 10.54
C ASN A 230 5.20 15.52 11.94
N ALA A 231 6.26 16.08 12.52
CA ALA A 231 6.69 15.75 13.87
C ALA A 231 5.63 16.01 14.94
N THR A 232 4.80 17.04 14.75
CA THR A 232 3.74 17.45 15.67
C THR A 232 2.45 17.74 14.91
N VAL A 233 1.32 17.71 15.62
CA VAL A 233 0.03 18.12 15.07
C VAL A 233 -0.05 19.64 14.96
N GLY A 234 -0.53 20.13 13.83
CA GLY A 234 -0.79 21.54 13.60
C GLY A 234 -1.38 21.80 12.23
N THR A 235 -2.05 22.94 12.09
CA THR A 235 -2.62 23.39 10.80
C THR A 235 -1.62 24.23 10.00
N SER A 236 -0.59 24.76 10.66
CA SER A 236 0.48 25.54 10.03
C SER A 236 1.45 24.66 9.25
N PHE A 237 1.98 25.19 8.16
CA PHE A 237 3.09 24.58 7.43
C PHE A 237 4.31 24.43 8.34
N VAL A 238 4.87 23.22 8.40
CA VAL A 238 6.08 22.89 9.14
C VAL A 238 7.25 22.88 8.15
N ALA A 239 8.18 23.82 8.25
CA ALA A 239 9.36 23.85 7.40
C ALA A 239 10.17 22.54 7.55
N GLY A 240 10.49 21.89 6.43
CA GLY A 240 11.17 20.59 6.43
C GLY A 240 10.29 19.40 6.84
N GLY A 241 9.00 19.60 7.11
CA GLY A 241 8.02 18.54 7.35
C GLY A 241 7.36 18.06 6.05
N ASN A 242 6.67 16.92 6.13
CA ASN A 242 5.92 16.34 5.01
C ASN A 242 4.78 17.25 4.53
N ASN A 243 4.00 17.83 5.46
CA ASN A 243 2.86 18.70 5.16
C ASN A 243 1.84 18.13 4.15
N TRP A 244 1.62 16.82 4.19
CA TRP A 244 0.81 16.12 3.19
C TRP A 244 -0.60 16.69 3.04
N ASN A 245 -1.10 16.58 1.82
CA ASN A 245 -2.48 16.85 1.44
C ASN A 245 -2.94 15.66 0.60
N CYS A 246 -4.05 15.05 1.01
CA CYS A 246 -4.60 13.83 0.41
C CYS A 246 -5.73 14.13 -0.60
N ALA A 247 -5.88 15.39 -1.03
CA ALA A 247 -6.80 15.75 -2.09
C ALA A 247 -6.35 15.09 -3.41
N VAL A 248 -7.30 14.51 -4.13
CA VAL A 248 -7.03 13.85 -5.41
C VAL A 248 -7.44 14.79 -6.53
N THR A 249 -6.55 15.00 -7.52
CA THR A 249 -6.83 15.93 -8.61
C THR A 249 -8.05 15.48 -9.41
N GLY A 250 -9.02 16.38 -9.58
CA GLY A 250 -10.27 16.07 -10.28
C GLY A 250 -11.31 15.34 -9.42
N SER A 251 -11.00 15.00 -8.15
CA SER A 251 -11.98 14.46 -7.20
C SER A 251 -12.57 15.56 -6.31
N LEU A 252 -13.78 15.31 -5.80
CA LEU A 252 -14.46 16.18 -4.83
C LEU A 252 -14.18 15.79 -3.37
N ASN A 253 -13.16 14.97 -3.11
CA ASN A 253 -12.90 14.41 -1.78
C ASN A 253 -12.59 15.49 -0.72
N ALA A 254 -11.96 16.60 -1.12
CA ALA A 254 -11.73 17.74 -0.22
C ALA A 254 -13.02 18.51 0.15
N GLY A 255 -14.12 18.30 -0.59
CA GLY A 255 -15.45 18.84 -0.28
C GLY A 255 -16.37 17.86 0.44
N ASP A 256 -15.92 16.62 0.69
CA ASP A 256 -16.72 15.62 1.41
C ASP A 256 -16.88 16.01 2.88
N VAL A 257 -18.02 15.66 3.48
CA VAL A 257 -18.30 15.93 4.90
C VAL A 257 -17.30 15.23 5.85
N SER A 258 -16.67 14.15 5.39
CA SER A 258 -15.64 13.40 6.11
C SER A 258 -14.25 14.04 6.00
N TRP A 259 -14.08 15.12 5.23
CA TRP A 259 -12.79 15.78 5.06
C TRP A 259 -12.38 16.53 6.33
N SER A 260 -11.20 16.20 6.86
CA SER A 260 -10.60 16.93 7.96
C SER A 260 -9.69 18.04 7.42
N ALA A 261 -10.05 19.31 7.65
CA ALA A 261 -9.21 20.45 7.27
C ALA A 261 -7.85 20.45 7.99
N THR A 262 -7.78 19.93 9.23
CA THR A 262 -6.53 19.80 9.98
C THR A 262 -5.63 18.72 9.39
N ALA A 263 -6.20 17.54 9.13
CA ALA A 263 -5.42 16.39 8.63
C ALA A 263 -5.21 16.40 7.11
N GLN A 264 -5.97 17.24 6.38
CA GLN A 264 -6.02 17.25 4.91
C GLN A 264 -6.25 15.85 4.32
N LYS A 265 -7.17 15.09 4.93
CA LYS A 265 -7.57 13.73 4.49
C LYS A 265 -9.00 13.39 4.90
N LEU A 266 -9.56 12.34 4.30
CA LEU A 266 -10.84 11.78 4.69
C LEU A 266 -10.72 10.97 5.99
N ILE A 267 -11.54 11.32 6.99
CA ILE A 267 -11.71 10.61 8.26
C ILE A 267 -13.21 10.30 8.43
N PRO A 268 -13.74 9.27 7.75
CA PRO A 268 -15.15 8.92 7.84
C PRO A 268 -15.57 8.60 9.29
N ALA A 269 -16.61 9.27 9.77
CA ALA A 269 -17.20 8.93 11.07
C ALA A 269 -17.88 7.54 11.02
N GLY A 270 -17.79 6.80 12.13
CA GLY A 270 -18.47 5.52 12.32
C GLY A 270 -20.01 5.65 12.35
N GLY A 271 -20.70 4.50 12.38
CA GLY A 271 -22.16 4.43 12.39
C GLY A 271 -22.79 4.36 10.99
N ALA A 272 -24.00 4.90 10.83
CA ALA A 272 -24.75 4.80 9.57
C ALA A 272 -23.94 5.33 8.37
N GLY A 273 -23.98 4.59 7.27
CA GLY A 273 -23.27 4.88 6.02
C GLY A 273 -21.75 4.71 6.08
N THR A 274 -21.17 4.13 7.15
CA THR A 274 -19.71 3.98 7.26
C THR A 274 -19.11 3.14 6.15
N GLY A 275 -19.77 2.05 5.75
CA GLY A 275 -19.32 1.21 4.63
C GLY A 275 -19.33 1.98 3.33
N THR A 276 -20.38 2.75 3.06
CA THR A 276 -20.48 3.59 1.85
C THR A 276 -19.38 4.66 1.81
N LYS A 277 -19.16 5.40 2.90
CA LYS A 277 -18.06 6.38 3.00
C LYS A 277 -16.70 5.69 2.90
N GLY A 278 -16.57 4.49 3.44
CA GLY A 278 -15.37 3.67 3.35
C GLY A 278 -15.05 3.28 1.91
N HIS A 279 -16.02 2.76 1.17
CA HIS A 279 -15.88 2.48 -0.26
C HIS A 279 -15.45 3.72 -1.05
N LEU A 280 -16.05 4.88 -0.79
CA LEU A 280 -15.66 6.13 -1.42
C LEU A 280 -14.22 6.53 -1.08
N LYS A 281 -13.79 6.42 0.19
CA LYS A 281 -12.40 6.66 0.59
C LYS A 281 -11.44 5.71 -0.12
N THR A 282 -11.80 4.44 -0.28
CA THR A 282 -11.00 3.45 -1.02
C THR A 282 -10.92 3.77 -2.52
N LEU A 283 -12.00 4.27 -3.13
CA LEU A 283 -11.95 4.79 -4.50
C LEU A 283 -10.98 5.97 -4.63
N GLU A 284 -10.98 6.90 -3.68
CA GLU A 284 -10.02 8.01 -3.69
C GLU A 284 -8.58 7.52 -3.53
N ALA A 285 -8.35 6.48 -2.72
CA ALA A 285 -7.04 5.85 -2.59
C ALA A 285 -6.53 5.30 -3.93
N ILE A 286 -7.41 4.65 -4.69
CA ILE A 286 -7.10 4.07 -5.99
C ILE A 286 -6.89 5.15 -7.06
N LYS A 287 -7.69 6.21 -7.06
CA LYS A 287 -7.45 7.37 -7.93
C LYS A 287 -6.11 8.05 -7.62
N TRP A 288 -5.75 8.16 -6.34
CA TRP A 288 -4.46 8.70 -5.94
C TRP A 288 -3.32 7.84 -6.48
N MET A 289 -3.42 6.52 -6.39
CA MET A 289 -2.44 5.61 -6.98
C MET A 289 -2.36 5.76 -8.51
N ALA A 290 -3.50 5.96 -9.20
CA ALA A 290 -3.53 6.19 -10.65
C ALA A 290 -2.83 7.49 -11.03
N GLN A 291 -2.98 8.53 -10.21
CA GLN A 291 -2.34 9.83 -10.41
C GLN A 291 -0.83 9.78 -10.16
N ASN A 292 -0.38 9.06 -9.12
CA ASN A 292 1.00 9.18 -8.61
C ASN A 292 1.89 7.98 -8.96
N ALA A 293 1.32 6.80 -9.21
CA ALA A 293 2.06 5.58 -9.51
C ALA A 293 1.27 4.61 -10.42
N PRO A 294 0.77 5.08 -11.59
CA PRO A 294 -0.13 4.29 -12.43
C PRO A 294 0.42 2.94 -12.86
N THR A 295 1.74 2.83 -13.09
CA THR A 295 2.42 1.60 -13.51
C THR A 295 3.41 1.06 -12.48
N GLY A 296 3.43 1.64 -11.29
CA GLY A 296 4.40 1.35 -10.23
C GLY A 296 3.70 1.12 -8.89
N SER A 297 2.51 0.55 -8.92
CA SER A 297 1.72 0.24 -7.74
C SER A 297 0.79 -0.94 -7.99
N TYR A 298 0.33 -1.57 -6.91
CA TYR A 298 -0.68 -2.62 -6.95
C TYR A 298 -1.66 -2.49 -5.78
N TYR A 299 -2.87 -2.98 -5.98
CA TYR A 299 -3.90 -3.07 -4.95
C TYR A 299 -4.62 -4.41 -5.05
N VAL A 300 -4.49 -5.24 -4.02
CA VAL A 300 -5.01 -6.61 -3.96
C VAL A 300 -5.89 -6.72 -2.70
N PRO A 301 -7.23 -6.62 -2.83
CA PRO A 301 -8.13 -6.94 -1.73
C PRO A 301 -7.82 -8.33 -1.16
N ALA A 302 -7.69 -8.37 0.17
CA ALA A 302 -7.30 -9.54 0.93
C ALA A 302 -8.53 -10.19 1.55
N HIS A 303 -8.51 -11.51 1.72
CA HIS A 303 -9.53 -12.31 2.43
C HIS A 303 -10.98 -11.86 2.20
N LEU A 304 -11.34 -11.63 0.92
CA LEU A 304 -12.66 -11.15 0.49
C LEU A 304 -13.82 -11.98 1.06
N GLU A 305 -13.59 -13.26 1.29
CA GLU A 305 -14.54 -14.20 1.89
C GLU A 305 -14.85 -13.94 3.36
N ARG A 306 -13.89 -13.40 4.15
CA ARG A 306 -13.97 -13.34 5.61
C ARG A 306 -14.98 -12.30 6.10
N ALA A 307 -15.03 -11.15 5.43
CA ALA A 307 -15.88 -10.03 5.85
C ALA A 307 -17.34 -10.13 5.37
N GLY A 308 -17.65 -11.16 4.57
CA GLY A 308 -18.98 -11.40 4.01
C GLY A 308 -19.43 -10.36 2.97
N PRO A 309 -20.73 -10.29 2.65
CA PRO A 309 -21.27 -9.31 1.72
C PRO A 309 -21.10 -7.89 2.26
N PHE A 310 -21.09 -6.91 1.36
CA PHE A 310 -20.97 -5.50 1.74
C PHE A 310 -22.05 -5.06 2.74
N ASN A 311 -21.61 -4.41 3.82
CA ASN A 311 -22.45 -3.75 4.79
C ASN A 311 -22.38 -2.21 4.62
N PRO A 312 -23.44 -1.51 4.19
CA PRO A 312 -23.41 -0.06 4.00
C PRO A 312 -23.14 0.74 5.29
N ASP A 313 -23.47 0.17 6.45
CA ASP A 313 -23.28 0.79 7.76
C ASP A 313 -22.03 0.26 8.49
N GLY A 314 -21.35 -0.74 7.91
CA GLY A 314 -20.22 -1.43 8.51
C GLY A 314 -18.93 -1.31 7.71
N ASN A 315 -17.83 -1.58 8.37
CA ASN A 315 -16.49 -1.56 7.78
C ASN A 315 -16.09 -2.96 7.28
N ASN A 316 -17.03 -3.66 6.65
CA ASN A 316 -16.89 -5.07 6.30
C ASN A 316 -17.56 -5.39 4.96
N GLY A 317 -16.86 -6.20 4.17
CA GLY A 317 -17.36 -6.78 2.93
C GLY A 317 -17.22 -5.90 1.69
N PHE A 318 -16.99 -6.53 0.55
CA PHE A 318 -17.10 -5.91 -0.77
C PHE A 318 -18.13 -6.66 -1.61
N ASN A 319 -18.81 -5.95 -2.51
CA ASN A 319 -19.57 -6.57 -3.59
C ASN A 319 -18.78 -6.46 -4.91
N ILE A 320 -19.22 -7.18 -5.94
CA ILE A 320 -18.56 -7.21 -7.24
C ILE A 320 -18.49 -5.82 -7.90
N GLU A 321 -19.46 -4.96 -7.62
CA GLU A 321 -19.50 -3.57 -8.07
C GLU A 321 -18.33 -2.76 -7.50
N HIS A 322 -17.91 -3.03 -6.25
CA HIS A 322 -16.75 -2.36 -5.68
C HIS A 322 -15.48 -2.73 -6.42
N LEU A 323 -15.26 -4.03 -6.64
CA LEU A 323 -14.10 -4.52 -7.40
C LEU A 323 -14.10 -3.97 -8.84
N ARG A 324 -15.26 -3.92 -9.48
CA ARG A 324 -15.42 -3.30 -10.81
C ARG A 324 -15.09 -1.81 -10.77
N ASN A 325 -15.58 -1.08 -9.77
CA ASN A 325 -15.31 0.35 -9.62
C ASN A 325 -13.80 0.60 -9.45
N PHE A 326 -13.10 -0.24 -8.67
CA PHE A 326 -11.65 -0.17 -8.49
C PHE A 326 -10.91 -0.33 -9.83
N ASN A 327 -11.20 -1.40 -10.57
CA ASN A 327 -10.57 -1.66 -11.86
C ASN A 327 -10.89 -0.57 -12.91
N ASN A 328 -12.13 -0.08 -12.95
CA ASN A 328 -12.53 1.00 -13.85
C ASN A 328 -11.86 2.34 -13.50
N THR A 329 -11.62 2.59 -12.22
CA THR A 329 -11.02 3.84 -11.74
C THR A 329 -9.55 3.97 -12.13
N ALA A 330 -8.82 2.85 -12.11
CA ALA A 330 -7.38 2.88 -12.31
C ALA A 330 -6.87 1.67 -13.11
N PRO A 331 -7.29 1.46 -14.36
CA PRO A 331 -7.00 0.24 -15.12
C PRO A 331 -5.51 -0.02 -15.39
N ALA A 332 -4.63 0.96 -15.14
CA ALA A 332 -3.19 0.81 -15.26
C ALA A 332 -2.51 0.21 -14.01
N ILE A 333 -3.14 0.34 -12.83
CA ILE A 333 -2.63 -0.26 -11.59
C ILE A 333 -2.82 -1.76 -11.68
N ALA A 334 -1.86 -2.52 -11.16
CA ALA A 334 -2.03 -3.96 -11.04
C ALA A 334 -3.11 -4.29 -9.98
N PHE A 335 -4.15 -4.99 -10.40
CA PHE A 335 -5.21 -5.50 -9.53
C PHE A 335 -5.15 -7.02 -9.43
N GLY A 336 -5.53 -7.55 -8.27
CA GLY A 336 -5.69 -8.97 -8.01
C GLY A 336 -6.70 -9.19 -6.89
N PHE A 337 -6.77 -10.41 -6.38
CA PHE A 337 -7.43 -10.73 -5.13
C PHE A 337 -6.63 -11.82 -4.41
N GLU A 338 -6.53 -11.70 -3.09
CA GLU A 338 -5.99 -12.73 -2.22
C GLU A 338 -7.18 -13.36 -1.48
N THR A 339 -7.34 -14.68 -1.65
CA THR A 339 -8.48 -15.42 -1.12
C THR A 339 -8.03 -16.84 -0.77
N GLN A 340 -8.61 -17.40 0.28
CA GLN A 340 -8.46 -18.81 0.59
C GLN A 340 -9.83 -19.50 0.47
N PRO A 341 -10.00 -20.43 -0.49
CA PRO A 341 -11.21 -21.24 -0.55
C PRO A 341 -11.44 -21.95 0.78
N GLY A 342 -12.61 -21.71 1.40
CA GLY A 342 -13.02 -22.38 2.65
C GLY A 342 -12.60 -21.70 3.95
N HIS A 343 -12.11 -20.45 3.91
CA HIS A 343 -11.94 -19.64 5.13
C HIS A 343 -13.31 -19.17 5.63
N GLY A 344 -13.69 -19.56 6.86
CA GLY A 344 -14.96 -19.22 7.50
C GLY A 344 -14.89 -19.44 9.00
#